data_AF-A0A847NN99-F1
#
_entry.id   AF-A0A847NN99-F1
#
_cell.length_a   1.000
_cell.length_b   1.000
_cell.length_c   1.000
_cell.angle_alpha   90.00
_cell.angle_beta   90.00
_cell.angle_gamma   90.00
#
_symmetry.space_group_name_H-M   'P 1'
#
loop_
_entity.id
_entity.type
_entity.pdbx_description
1 polymer ?
#
loop_
_entity_poly.entity_id
_entity_poly.type
_entity_poly.pdbx_seq_one_letter_code
_entity_poly.pdbx_strand_id
1 'polypeptide(L)'
;MKRVILGILALILAMSLSANEINNTSSQPSKSEQIGKLREQVEANKKKLIGVFGKFTTDKIEPDIWEEECKNGSSEACKNLAVYYNDIKLDLQKGFEYYKLSCHNGNGEACTLIGTMQMQSGVELDKTLAFENFKKACDNNYALGCSLVGDSYMTGIGTKQDSKKAIEHYKMACEKGDFGGCQSIGELYINGIGVEQDIQKGLKYLEMSCDGKNYATCVTIGFIYASGLNGLAPDYKKTHEYFDKACKGGFDSGCHDLGLLYIDGIGVEKNDLVALNYFKNACANGFKPSCDFLELYYGVNFK
;
A
#
# COMPACT_ATOMS: atom_id res chain seq x y z
N MET A 1 -4.53 5.84 -2.30
CA MET A 1 -3.05 5.72 -2.40
C MET A 1 -2.56 5.24 -3.77
N LYS A 2 -2.88 4.03 -4.26
CA LYS A 2 -2.38 3.54 -5.57
C LYS A 2 -2.59 4.51 -6.75
N ARG A 3 -3.72 5.22 -6.79
CA ARG A 3 -4.04 6.17 -7.89
C ARG A 3 -3.29 7.51 -7.83
N VAL A 4 -2.93 7.97 -6.63
CA VAL A 4 -2.15 9.21 -6.43
C VAL A 4 -0.68 8.95 -6.77
N ILE A 5 -0.14 7.81 -6.33
CA ILE A 5 1.22 7.37 -6.67
C ILE A 5 1.34 7.08 -8.18
N LEU A 6 0.33 6.45 -8.82
CA LEU A 6 0.31 6.29 -10.28
C LEU A 6 0.22 7.63 -11.04
N GLY A 7 -0.50 8.62 -10.50
CA GLY A 7 -0.61 9.96 -11.09
C GLY A 7 0.74 10.71 -11.06
N ILE A 8 1.46 10.60 -9.94
CA ILE A 8 2.80 11.18 -9.76
C ILE A 8 3.83 10.46 -10.65
N LEU A 9 3.81 9.12 -10.72
CA LEU A 9 4.69 8.35 -11.62
C LEU A 9 4.43 8.65 -13.11
N ALA A 10 3.17 8.79 -13.51
CA ALA A 10 2.81 9.10 -14.90
C ALA A 10 3.27 10.51 -15.33
N LEU A 11 3.25 11.49 -14.41
CA LEU A 11 3.78 12.83 -14.68
C LEU A 11 5.32 12.87 -14.65
N ILE A 12 5.97 12.11 -13.77
CA ILE A 12 7.44 11.99 -13.76
C ILE A 12 7.95 11.31 -15.03
N LEU A 13 7.25 10.29 -15.54
CA LEU A 13 7.50 9.70 -16.86
C LEU A 13 7.27 10.70 -18.00
N ALA A 14 6.24 11.55 -17.92
CA ALA A 14 6.01 12.60 -18.91
C ALA A 14 7.08 13.71 -18.87
N MET A 15 7.63 14.01 -17.69
CA MET A 15 8.74 14.95 -17.52
C MET A 15 10.08 14.37 -17.95
N SER A 16 10.34 13.06 -17.76
CA SER A 16 11.56 12.40 -18.24
C SER A 16 11.55 12.16 -19.76
N LEU A 17 10.39 11.94 -20.36
CA LEU A 17 10.20 11.94 -21.82
C LEU A 17 10.46 13.33 -22.45
N SER A 18 10.39 14.42 -21.67
CA SER A 18 10.71 15.76 -22.18
C SER A 18 12.22 16.06 -22.25
N ALA A 19 13.06 15.22 -21.63
CA ALA A 19 14.51 15.42 -21.56
C ALA A 19 15.32 14.51 -22.48
N ASN A 20 14.73 13.43 -23.01
CA ASN A 20 15.48 12.43 -23.77
C ASN A 20 14.65 11.91 -24.96
N GLU A 21 14.62 12.70 -26.05
CA GLU A 21 14.51 12.25 -27.45
C GLU A 21 14.44 13.48 -28.38
N ILE A 22 15.56 14.21 -28.48
CA ILE A 22 15.85 15.01 -29.67
C ILE A 22 16.89 14.21 -30.43
N ASN A 23 16.43 13.34 -31.34
CA ASN A 23 17.13 13.10 -32.60
C ASN A 23 16.23 12.36 -33.60
N ASN A 24 15.87 13.10 -34.65
CA ASN A 24 15.50 12.66 -36.00
C ASN A 24 14.40 11.59 -36.17
N THR A 25 13.24 12.01 -36.68
CA THR A 25 12.93 11.90 -38.12
C THR A 25 11.56 12.53 -38.44
N SER A 26 11.41 12.97 -39.68
CA SER A 26 10.29 13.71 -40.26
C SER A 26 9.00 12.88 -40.37
N SER A 27 8.10 13.04 -39.40
CA SER A 27 6.63 12.86 -39.56
C SER A 27 5.85 13.25 -38.29
N GLN A 28 6.49 13.92 -37.33
CA GLN A 28 5.87 14.28 -36.06
C GLN A 28 5.15 15.63 -36.14
N PRO A 29 3.96 15.77 -35.51
CA PRO A 29 3.26 17.05 -35.40
C PRO A 29 4.20 18.11 -34.81
N SER A 30 4.03 19.37 -35.24
CA SER A 30 4.92 20.45 -34.80
C SER A 30 4.97 20.54 -33.27
N LYS A 31 6.10 20.99 -32.71
CA LYS A 31 6.29 21.11 -31.24
C LYS A 31 5.13 21.86 -30.57
N SER A 32 4.53 22.84 -31.24
CA SER A 32 3.35 23.56 -30.74
C SER A 32 2.07 22.72 -30.74
N GLU A 33 1.91 21.82 -31.71
CA GLU A 33 0.76 20.92 -31.83
C GLU A 33 0.84 19.75 -30.83
N GLN A 34 2.05 19.23 -30.58
CA GLN A 34 2.29 18.27 -29.49
C GLN A 34 1.99 18.88 -28.12
N ILE A 35 2.46 20.11 -27.87
CA ILE A 35 2.15 20.86 -26.64
C ILE A 35 0.65 21.14 -26.51
N GLY A 36 -0.04 21.45 -27.63
CA GLY A 36 -1.49 21.64 -27.66
C GLY A 36 -2.26 20.38 -27.24
N LYS A 37 -1.94 19.23 -27.83
CA LYS A 37 -2.56 17.94 -27.49
C LYS A 37 -2.30 17.54 -26.03
N LEU A 38 -1.08 17.79 -25.54
CA LEU A 38 -0.73 17.53 -24.14
C LEU A 38 -1.55 18.39 -23.17
N ARG A 39 -1.76 19.67 -23.49
CA ARG A 39 -2.61 20.58 -22.69
C ARG A 39 -4.08 20.14 -22.66
N GLU A 40 -4.64 19.75 -23.80
CA GLU A 40 -6.00 19.22 -23.86
C GLU A 40 -6.15 17.93 -23.04
N GLN A 41 -5.14 17.06 -23.08
CA GLN A 41 -5.13 15.79 -22.35
C GLN A 41 -5.00 16.02 -20.83
N VAL A 42 -4.21 17.00 -20.40
CA VAL A 42 -4.14 17.45 -19.00
C VAL A 42 -5.48 18.00 -18.53
N GLU A 43 -6.16 18.85 -19.30
CA GLU A 43 -7.47 19.40 -18.94
C GLU A 43 -8.58 18.34 -18.93
N ALA A 44 -8.55 17.38 -19.84
CA ALA A 44 -9.46 16.24 -19.82
C ALA A 44 -9.25 15.34 -18.59
N ASN A 45 -7.98 15.14 -18.19
CA ASN A 45 -7.63 14.41 -16.99
C ASN A 45 -8.01 15.17 -15.71
N LYS A 46 -7.89 16.50 -15.69
CA LYS A 46 -8.37 17.39 -14.61
C LYS A 46 -9.87 17.25 -14.39
N LYS A 47 -10.67 17.26 -15.47
CA LYS A 47 -12.13 17.02 -15.40
C LYS A 47 -12.48 15.61 -14.90
N LYS A 48 -11.71 14.58 -15.30
CA LYS A 48 -11.90 13.21 -14.80
C LYS A 48 -11.52 13.05 -13.33
N LEU A 49 -10.47 13.73 -12.87
CA LEU A 49 -10.04 13.74 -11.46
C LEU A 49 -11.10 14.34 -10.55
N ILE A 50 -11.75 15.43 -10.96
CA ILE A 50 -12.89 16.05 -10.25
C ILE A 50 -14.07 15.06 -10.09
N GLY A 51 -14.27 14.15 -11.05
CA GLY A 51 -15.33 13.14 -11.00
C GLY A 51 -15.02 11.91 -10.13
N VAL A 52 -13.74 11.61 -9.86
CA VAL A 52 -13.30 10.35 -9.20
C VAL A 52 -13.08 10.51 -7.69
N PHE A 53 -12.77 11.72 -7.21
CA PHE A 53 -12.49 11.96 -5.78
C PHE A 53 -13.71 12.31 -4.91
N GLY A 54 -14.92 12.12 -5.45
CA GLY A 54 -16.11 12.73 -4.86
C GLY A 54 -16.04 14.24 -5.07
N LYS A 55 -17.20 14.89 -5.18
CA LYS A 55 -17.24 16.35 -5.26
C LYS A 55 -16.47 16.94 -4.07
N PHE A 56 -15.29 17.51 -4.31
CA PHE A 56 -15.06 18.83 -3.74
C PHE A 56 -16.15 19.68 -4.37
N THR A 57 -17.29 19.79 -3.68
CA THR A 57 -18.23 20.87 -3.97
C THR A 57 -17.38 22.13 -3.91
N THR A 58 -17.36 22.89 -4.99
CA THR A 58 -16.66 24.18 -5.08
C THR A 58 -17.05 25.15 -3.96
N ASP A 59 -18.09 24.82 -3.20
CA ASP A 59 -18.62 25.53 -2.04
C ASP A 59 -17.84 25.34 -0.72
N LYS A 60 -16.72 24.58 -0.71
CA LYS A 60 -15.90 24.32 0.50
C LYS A 60 -14.38 24.57 0.34
N ILE A 61 -13.97 25.17 -0.78
CA ILE A 61 -12.56 25.50 -1.01
C ILE A 61 -12.32 26.93 -0.53
N GLU A 62 -11.70 27.05 0.64
CA GLU A 62 -11.47 28.33 1.33
C GLU A 62 -9.96 28.54 1.55
N PRO A 63 -9.16 28.74 0.49
CA PRO A 63 -7.70 28.78 0.59
C PRO A 63 -7.22 29.93 1.46
N ASP A 64 -7.92 31.07 1.47
CA ASP A 64 -7.57 32.22 2.30
C ASP A 64 -7.73 31.90 3.81
N ILE A 65 -8.78 31.16 4.17
CA ILE A 65 -9.02 30.71 5.55
C ILE A 65 -7.98 29.67 5.94
N TRP A 66 -7.73 28.68 5.08
CA TRP A 66 -6.70 27.69 5.36
C TRP A 66 -5.30 28.32 5.45
N GLU A 67 -5.01 29.39 4.70
CA GLU A 67 -3.72 30.09 4.78
C GLU A 67 -3.52 30.74 6.16
N GLU A 68 -4.55 31.35 6.71
CA GLU A 68 -4.52 31.91 8.07
C GLU A 68 -4.38 30.79 9.13
N GLU A 69 -5.22 29.77 9.07
CA GLU A 69 -5.19 28.64 10.00
C GLU A 69 -3.86 27.90 9.96
N CYS A 70 -3.30 27.68 8.76
CA CYS A 70 -2.02 27.03 8.57
C CYS A 70 -0.87 27.85 9.17
N LYS A 71 -0.87 29.18 9.00
CA LYS A 71 0.09 30.09 9.65
C LYS A 71 -0.04 30.05 11.17
N ASN A 72 -1.24 29.83 11.68
CA ASN A 72 -1.52 29.67 13.11
C ASN A 72 -1.26 28.25 13.65
N GLY A 73 -0.63 27.38 12.86
CA GLY A 73 -0.21 26.05 13.31
C GLY A 73 -1.20 24.92 13.00
N SER A 74 -2.29 25.17 12.27
CA SER A 74 -3.22 24.10 11.88
C SER A 74 -2.60 23.18 10.84
N SER A 75 -2.24 21.98 11.27
CA SER A 75 -1.62 20.97 10.41
C SER A 75 -2.55 20.48 9.31
N GLU A 76 -3.85 20.41 9.59
CA GLU A 76 -4.89 20.03 8.63
C GLU A 76 -5.13 21.12 7.58
N ALA A 77 -5.16 22.39 7.97
CA ALA A 77 -5.28 23.50 7.03
C ALA A 77 -4.09 23.54 6.07
N CYS A 78 -2.87 23.34 6.58
CA CYS A 78 -1.68 23.21 5.73
C CYS A 78 -1.79 22.01 4.77
N LYS A 79 -2.32 20.87 5.22
CA LYS A 79 -2.54 19.70 4.35
C LYS A 79 -3.54 20.02 3.24
N ASN A 80 -4.63 20.71 3.57
CA ASN A 80 -5.64 21.10 2.59
C ASN A 80 -5.08 22.08 1.56
N LEU A 81 -4.24 23.04 1.97
CA LEU A 81 -3.51 23.90 1.03
C LEU A 81 -2.54 23.10 0.16
N ALA A 82 -1.83 22.13 0.73
CA ALA A 82 -0.93 21.28 -0.02
C ALA A 82 -1.66 20.54 -1.16
N VAL A 83 -2.80 19.92 -0.85
CA VAL A 83 -3.67 19.26 -1.82
C VAL A 83 -4.22 20.27 -2.84
N TYR A 84 -4.68 21.44 -2.39
CA TYR A 84 -5.20 22.49 -3.27
C TYR A 84 -4.15 22.95 -4.29
N TYR A 85 -2.93 23.25 -3.84
CA TYR A 85 -1.88 23.70 -4.73
C TYR A 85 -1.43 22.58 -5.68
N ASN A 86 -1.29 21.34 -5.19
CA ASN A 86 -0.92 20.21 -6.03
C ASN A 86 -1.97 19.85 -7.09
N ASP A 87 -3.24 19.70 -6.69
CA ASP A 87 -4.24 19.04 -7.52
C ASP A 87 -5.10 20.03 -8.33
N ILE A 88 -5.30 21.25 -7.79
CA ILE A 88 -6.17 22.25 -8.42
C ILE A 88 -5.34 23.29 -9.17
N LYS A 89 -4.33 23.85 -8.49
CA LYS A 89 -3.44 24.86 -9.10
C LYS A 89 -2.31 24.24 -9.91
N LEU A 90 -2.04 22.96 -9.72
CA LEU A 90 -0.93 22.25 -10.37
C LEU A 90 0.44 22.90 -10.06
N ASP A 91 0.56 23.49 -8.88
CA ASP A 91 1.78 24.08 -8.34
C ASP A 91 2.39 23.12 -7.31
N LEU A 92 3.17 22.18 -7.82
CA LEU A 92 3.77 21.10 -7.04
C LEU A 92 4.79 21.60 -6.01
N GLN A 93 5.51 22.68 -6.35
CA GLN A 93 6.49 23.26 -5.45
C GLN A 93 5.78 23.87 -4.24
N LYS A 94 4.77 24.69 -4.48
CA LYS A 94 4.01 25.32 -3.40
C LYS A 94 3.23 24.29 -2.57
N GLY A 95 2.65 23.27 -3.21
CA GLY A 95 2.00 22.20 -2.48
C GLY A 95 2.98 21.37 -1.62
N PHE A 96 4.20 21.11 -2.11
CA PHE A 96 5.24 20.49 -1.31
C PHE A 96 5.67 21.33 -0.10
N GLU A 97 5.80 22.66 -0.25
CA GLU A 97 6.07 23.56 0.88
C GLU A 97 4.97 23.48 1.96
N TYR A 98 3.70 23.43 1.56
CA TYR A 98 2.60 23.28 2.52
C TYR A 98 2.55 21.89 3.17
N TYR A 99 2.94 20.82 2.47
CA TYR A 99 3.12 19.53 3.12
C TYR A 99 4.23 19.60 4.18
N LYS A 100 5.34 20.32 3.91
CA LYS A 100 6.43 20.45 4.90
C LYS A 100 5.94 21.18 6.14
N LEU A 101 5.18 22.25 5.94
CA LEU A 101 4.58 22.99 7.04
C LEU A 101 3.52 22.16 7.79
N SER A 102 2.69 21.39 7.08
CA SER A 102 1.72 20.45 7.68
C SER A 102 2.42 19.41 8.56
N CYS A 103 3.51 18.81 8.06
CA CYS A 103 4.33 17.89 8.84
C CYS A 103 4.96 18.57 10.07
N HIS A 104 5.52 19.77 9.91
CA HIS A 104 6.06 20.56 11.01
C HIS A 104 5.01 20.83 12.11
N ASN A 105 3.77 21.09 11.71
CA ASN A 105 2.64 21.34 12.59
C ASN A 105 2.03 20.07 13.19
N GLY A 106 2.64 18.90 13.00
CA GLY A 106 2.20 17.66 13.64
C GLY A 106 1.34 16.74 12.79
N ASN A 107 1.19 16.98 11.48
CA ASN A 107 0.46 16.06 10.62
C ASN A 107 1.37 14.88 10.20
N GLY A 108 1.17 13.72 10.82
CA GLY A 108 1.99 12.54 10.52
C GLY A 108 1.82 11.98 9.11
N GLU A 109 0.63 12.10 8.50
CA GLU A 109 0.40 11.70 7.10
C GLU A 109 1.27 12.53 6.14
N ALA A 110 1.31 13.86 6.34
CA ALA A 110 2.16 14.76 5.56
C ALA A 110 3.65 14.44 5.75
N CYS A 111 4.08 14.12 6.97
CA CYS A 111 5.45 13.69 7.24
C CYS A 111 5.80 12.40 6.49
N THR A 112 4.91 11.40 6.50
CA THR A 112 5.09 10.16 5.73
C THR A 112 5.15 10.41 4.23
N LEU A 113 4.31 11.31 3.71
CA LEU A 113 4.31 11.65 2.29
C LEU A 113 5.66 12.25 1.86
N ILE A 114 6.15 13.25 2.61
CA ILE A 114 7.44 13.89 2.31
C ILE A 114 8.58 12.89 2.42
N GLY A 115 8.60 12.08 3.48
CA GLY A 115 9.63 11.04 3.62
C GLY A 115 9.63 10.08 2.43
N THR A 116 8.44 9.67 1.97
CA THR A 116 8.31 8.81 0.78
C THR A 116 8.79 9.50 -0.49
N MET A 117 8.50 10.79 -0.66
CA MET A 117 8.98 11.57 -1.81
C MET A 117 10.52 11.66 -1.81
N GLN A 118 11.15 11.80 -0.65
CA GLN A 118 12.61 11.83 -0.49
C GLN A 118 13.28 10.47 -0.71
N MET A 119 12.51 9.38 -0.68
CA MET A 119 12.97 8.05 -1.09
C MET A 119 12.85 7.81 -2.61
N GLN A 120 12.03 8.59 -3.32
CA GLN A 120 11.76 8.42 -4.74
C GLN A 120 12.50 9.47 -5.59
N SER A 121 12.92 9.09 -6.79
CA SER A 121 13.59 9.98 -7.73
C SER A 121 12.64 11.11 -8.16
N GLY A 122 12.97 12.37 -7.86
CA GLY A 122 12.21 13.54 -8.34
C GLY A 122 12.18 14.73 -7.38
N VAL A 123 12.41 14.49 -6.09
CA VAL A 123 12.79 15.48 -5.07
C VAL A 123 14.11 14.98 -4.49
N GLU A 124 15.03 15.89 -4.15
CA GLU A 124 16.39 15.59 -3.67
C GLU A 124 16.44 14.30 -2.82
N LEU A 125 17.08 13.26 -3.39
CA LEU A 125 17.11 11.92 -2.80
C LEU A 125 17.92 11.98 -1.50
N ASP A 126 17.22 11.97 -0.37
CA ASP A 126 17.83 11.96 0.94
C ASP A 126 17.12 10.95 1.84
N LYS A 127 17.68 9.74 1.86
CA LYS A 127 17.18 8.63 2.66
C LYS A 127 17.25 8.91 4.16
N THR A 128 18.23 9.71 4.60
CA THR A 128 18.39 10.07 6.02
C THR A 128 17.27 11.04 6.42
N LEU A 129 17.01 12.04 5.59
CA LEU A 129 15.90 12.96 5.82
C LEU A 129 14.54 12.26 5.73
N ALA A 130 14.39 11.28 4.83
CA ALA A 130 13.20 10.45 4.75
C ALA A 130 12.94 9.70 6.07
N PHE A 131 13.98 9.06 6.60
CA PHE A 131 13.94 8.36 7.89
C PHE A 131 13.54 9.30 9.04
N GLU A 132 14.12 10.50 9.11
CA GLU A 132 13.75 11.48 10.14
C GLU A 132 12.30 11.98 9.99
N ASN A 133 11.77 12.08 8.77
CA ASN A 133 10.37 12.40 8.55
C ASN A 133 9.44 11.24 8.93
N PHE A 134 9.82 9.98 8.72
CA PHE A 134 9.06 8.84 9.22
C PHE A 134 9.03 8.78 10.74
N LYS A 135 10.14 9.11 11.42
CA LYS A 135 10.17 9.26 12.89
C LYS A 135 9.19 10.31 13.35
N LYS A 136 9.22 11.52 12.76
CA LYS A 136 8.23 12.56 13.05
C LYS A 136 6.80 12.09 12.82
N ALA A 137 6.54 11.33 11.76
CA ALA A 137 5.22 10.76 11.50
C ALA A 137 4.78 9.81 12.63
N CYS A 138 5.67 8.91 13.07
CA CYS A 138 5.41 8.00 14.18
C CYS A 138 5.16 8.75 15.51
N ASP A 139 6.00 9.75 15.81
CA ASP A 139 5.89 10.60 17.00
C ASP A 139 4.57 11.39 16.99
N ASN A 140 4.11 11.82 15.81
CA ASN A 140 2.80 12.44 15.57
C ASN A 140 1.64 11.43 15.52
N ASN A 141 1.81 10.26 16.14
CA ASN A 141 0.79 9.22 16.29
C ASN A 141 0.28 8.62 14.97
N TYR A 142 1.04 8.70 13.88
CA TYR A 142 0.67 8.10 12.60
C TYR A 142 1.24 6.69 12.49
N ALA A 143 0.35 5.69 12.52
CA ALA A 143 0.70 4.27 12.62
C ALA A 143 1.63 3.79 11.49
N LEU A 144 1.32 4.17 10.24
CA LEU A 144 2.17 3.85 9.07
C LEU A 144 3.57 4.48 9.18
N GLY A 145 3.68 5.67 9.80
CA GLY A 145 4.97 6.29 10.10
C GLY A 145 5.84 5.36 10.94
N CYS A 146 5.27 4.74 11.98
CA CYS A 146 5.99 3.78 12.81
C CYS A 146 6.43 2.54 12.03
N SER A 147 5.60 1.99 11.15
CA SER A 147 6.02 0.86 10.30
C SER A 147 7.18 1.21 9.38
N LEU A 148 7.15 2.40 8.77
CA LEU A 148 8.23 2.86 7.89
C LEU A 148 9.55 3.10 8.64
N VAL A 149 9.49 3.55 9.90
CA VAL A 149 10.68 3.59 10.77
C VAL A 149 11.19 2.17 11.04
N GLY A 150 10.27 1.23 11.28
CA GLY A 150 10.58 -0.20 11.42
C GLY A 150 11.30 -0.74 10.17
N ASP A 151 10.78 -0.46 8.99
CA ASP A 151 11.36 -0.88 7.70
C ASP A 151 12.75 -0.27 7.48
N SER A 152 12.93 1.01 7.80
CA SER A 152 14.24 1.68 7.75
C SER A 152 15.26 1.01 8.66
N TYR A 153 14.88 0.65 9.89
CA TYR A 153 15.76 -0.09 10.79
C TYR A 153 16.01 -1.53 10.33
N MET A 154 15.03 -2.21 9.74
CA MET A 154 15.20 -3.58 9.28
C MET A 154 16.11 -3.65 8.04
N THR A 155 16.01 -2.66 7.15
CA THR A 155 16.77 -2.60 5.89
C THR A 155 18.10 -1.82 5.99
N GLY A 156 18.25 -0.96 7.00
CA GLY A 156 19.36 0.00 7.08
C GLY A 156 19.26 1.14 6.06
N ILE A 157 18.07 1.43 5.53
CA ILE A 157 17.85 2.54 4.61
C ILE A 157 17.60 3.83 5.39
N GLY A 158 18.48 4.81 5.21
CA GLY A 158 18.40 6.12 5.89
C GLY A 158 18.89 6.10 7.34
N THR A 159 19.27 4.93 7.85
CA THR A 159 19.77 4.72 9.22
C THR A 159 20.65 3.46 9.27
N LYS A 160 21.27 3.19 10.41
CA LYS A 160 21.97 1.90 10.60
C LYS A 160 20.95 0.79 10.84
N GLN A 161 21.17 -0.36 10.21
CA GLN A 161 20.35 -1.54 10.43
C GLN A 161 20.32 -1.95 11.91
N ASP A 162 19.13 -2.17 12.47
CA ASP A 162 18.89 -2.53 13.86
C ASP A 162 17.54 -3.25 14.03
N SER A 163 17.54 -4.57 13.97
CA SER A 163 16.32 -5.38 14.07
C SER A 163 15.58 -5.22 15.41
N LYS A 164 16.27 -4.89 16.51
CA LYS A 164 15.60 -4.68 17.81
C LYS A 164 14.75 -3.41 17.78
N LYS A 165 15.31 -2.32 17.24
CA LYS A 165 14.55 -1.08 17.03
C LYS A 165 13.43 -1.27 16.01
N ALA A 166 13.65 -2.07 14.97
CA ALA A 166 12.58 -2.38 14.01
C ALA A 166 11.37 -3.00 14.72
N ILE A 167 11.60 -3.97 15.60
CA ILE A 167 10.55 -4.65 16.38
C ILE A 167 9.81 -3.67 17.31
N GLU A 168 10.53 -2.78 17.99
CA GLU A 168 9.90 -1.73 18.82
C GLU A 168 8.94 -0.87 17.98
N HIS A 169 9.34 -0.48 16.78
CA HIS A 169 8.54 0.39 15.91
C HIS A 169 7.37 -0.34 15.25
N TYR A 170 7.55 -1.59 14.82
CA TYR A 170 6.43 -2.41 14.34
C TYR A 170 5.40 -2.69 15.43
N LYS A 171 5.85 -2.89 16.69
CA LYS A 171 4.93 -3.01 17.83
C LYS A 171 4.10 -1.73 18.01
N MET A 172 4.75 -0.57 18.00
CA MET A 172 4.05 0.72 18.08
C MET A 172 3.08 0.91 16.92
N ALA A 173 3.47 0.55 15.70
CA ALA A 173 2.60 0.64 14.52
C ALA A 173 1.35 -0.24 14.69
N CYS A 174 1.53 -1.49 15.10
CA CYS A 174 0.45 -2.43 15.36
C CYS A 174 -0.51 -1.92 16.44
N GLU A 175 0.01 -1.40 17.56
CA GLU A 175 -0.79 -0.82 18.65
C GLU A 175 -1.57 0.43 18.21
N LYS A 176 -1.06 1.19 17.24
CA LYS A 176 -1.73 2.35 16.63
C LYS A 176 -2.68 1.98 15.47
N GLY A 177 -2.86 0.70 15.20
CA GLY A 177 -3.82 0.20 14.19
C GLY A 177 -3.26 0.04 12.78
N ASP A 178 -1.94 0.05 12.59
CA ASP A 178 -1.33 -0.40 11.34
C ASP A 178 -1.14 -1.92 11.36
N PHE A 179 -2.07 -2.61 10.71
CA PHE A 179 -2.05 -4.06 10.57
C PHE A 179 -0.88 -4.58 9.72
N GLY A 180 -0.29 -3.75 8.86
CA GLY A 180 0.99 -4.07 8.21
C GLY A 180 2.12 -4.20 9.23
N GLY A 181 2.16 -3.30 10.21
CA GLY A 181 3.09 -3.39 11.35
C GLY A 181 2.86 -4.64 12.20
N CYS A 182 1.60 -5.04 12.43
CA CYS A 182 1.27 -6.30 13.10
C CYS A 182 1.80 -7.52 12.32
N GLN A 183 1.65 -7.52 10.99
CA GLN A 183 2.20 -8.57 10.14
C GLN A 183 3.73 -8.65 10.29
N SER A 184 4.43 -7.52 10.14
CA SER A 184 5.89 -7.48 10.21
C SER A 184 6.42 -8.01 11.54
N ILE A 185 5.91 -7.54 12.68
CA ILE A 185 6.36 -8.07 13.98
C ILE A 185 5.99 -9.55 14.18
N GLY A 186 4.84 -9.99 13.66
CA GLY A 186 4.45 -11.39 13.70
C GLY A 186 5.44 -12.29 12.96
N GLU A 187 5.83 -11.90 11.74
CA GLU A 187 6.83 -12.61 10.93
C GLU A 187 8.21 -12.64 11.60
N LEU A 188 8.62 -11.55 12.27
CA LEU A 188 9.90 -11.52 12.99
C LEU A 188 9.92 -12.51 14.18
N TYR A 189 8.81 -12.63 14.93
CA TYR A 189 8.70 -13.62 16.00
C TYR A 189 8.64 -15.06 15.48
N ILE A 190 7.91 -15.31 14.38
CA ILE A 190 7.84 -16.63 13.73
C ILE A 190 9.23 -17.10 13.29
N ASN A 191 10.04 -16.18 12.76
CA ASN A 191 11.35 -16.51 12.18
C ASN A 191 12.53 -16.29 13.14
N GLY A 192 12.31 -15.74 14.33
CA GLY A 192 13.39 -15.43 15.29
C GLY A 192 14.37 -14.36 14.80
N ILE A 193 13.91 -13.40 13.99
CA ILE A 193 14.76 -12.35 13.43
C ILE A 193 14.83 -11.18 14.40
N GLY A 194 15.99 -10.96 15.02
CA GLY A 194 16.20 -9.87 15.98
C GLY A 194 15.57 -10.08 17.36
N VAL A 195 14.84 -11.16 17.55
CA VAL A 195 14.22 -11.64 18.80
C VAL A 195 14.35 -13.15 18.90
N GLU A 196 14.23 -13.70 20.10
CA GLU A 196 14.03 -15.13 20.29
C GLU A 196 12.76 -15.58 19.55
N GLN A 197 12.85 -16.72 18.86
CA GLN A 197 11.73 -17.28 18.12
C GLN A 197 10.59 -17.63 19.07
N ASP A 198 9.40 -17.10 18.79
CA ASP A 198 8.18 -17.36 19.55
C ASP A 198 6.99 -17.44 18.61
N ILE A 199 6.62 -18.66 18.25
CA ILE A 199 5.60 -18.91 17.23
C ILE A 199 4.22 -18.49 17.71
N GLN A 200 3.89 -18.74 18.97
CA GLN A 200 2.58 -18.41 19.51
C GLN A 200 2.40 -16.89 19.58
N LYS A 201 3.44 -16.17 19.99
CA LYS A 201 3.43 -14.72 19.98
C LYS A 201 3.39 -14.15 18.56
N GLY A 202 4.13 -14.74 17.63
CA GLY A 202 4.08 -14.39 16.22
C GLY A 202 2.69 -14.56 15.63
N LEU A 203 2.08 -15.73 15.83
CA LEU A 203 0.71 -16.03 15.40
C LEU A 203 -0.29 -15.01 15.96
N LYS A 204 -0.19 -14.62 17.24
CA LYS A 204 -1.08 -13.62 17.83
C LYS A 204 -1.02 -12.27 17.09
N TYR A 205 0.17 -11.81 16.68
CA TYR A 205 0.29 -10.58 15.89
C TYR A 205 -0.23 -10.74 14.45
N LEU A 206 0.03 -11.90 13.82
CA LEU A 206 -0.54 -12.20 12.51
C LEU A 206 -2.08 -12.26 12.56
N GLU A 207 -2.65 -12.83 13.62
CA GLU A 207 -4.09 -12.85 13.88
C GLU A 207 -4.66 -11.44 13.98
N MET A 208 -4.01 -10.55 14.74
CA MET A 208 -4.38 -9.14 14.79
C MET A 208 -4.35 -8.48 13.40
N SER A 209 -3.36 -8.77 12.57
CA SER A 209 -3.28 -8.28 11.19
C SER A 209 -4.45 -8.78 10.33
N CYS A 210 -4.71 -10.10 10.39
CA CYS A 210 -5.80 -10.76 9.68
C CYS A 210 -7.18 -10.21 10.11
N ASP A 211 -7.43 -10.05 11.41
CA ASP A 211 -8.63 -9.42 11.97
C ASP A 211 -8.77 -7.95 11.55
N GLY A 212 -7.65 -7.28 11.37
CA GLY A 212 -7.53 -5.94 10.82
C GLY A 212 -7.82 -5.81 9.32
N LYS A 213 -8.37 -6.86 8.70
CA LYS A 213 -8.69 -6.94 7.25
C LYS A 213 -7.46 -7.00 6.34
N ASN A 214 -6.26 -7.28 6.87
CA ASN A 214 -5.14 -7.69 6.04
C ASN A 214 -5.28 -9.19 5.71
N TYR A 215 -6.20 -9.49 4.79
CA TYR A 215 -6.57 -10.87 4.46
C TYR A 215 -5.44 -11.68 3.80
N ALA A 216 -4.43 -11.01 3.25
CA ALA A 216 -3.19 -11.67 2.84
C ALA A 216 -2.49 -12.35 4.03
N THR A 217 -2.50 -11.71 5.21
CA THR A 217 -1.97 -12.33 6.43
C THR A 217 -2.80 -13.53 6.88
N CYS A 218 -4.12 -13.53 6.67
CA CYS A 218 -4.93 -14.72 6.95
C CYS A 218 -4.45 -15.93 6.13
N VAL A 219 -4.14 -15.74 4.83
CA VAL A 219 -3.55 -16.78 4.00
C VAL A 219 -2.18 -17.22 4.54
N THR A 220 -1.32 -16.30 4.96
CA THR A 220 -0.04 -16.63 5.61
C THR A 220 -0.24 -17.52 6.84
N ILE A 221 -1.20 -17.22 7.71
CA ILE A 221 -1.52 -18.06 8.88
C ILE A 221 -2.00 -19.44 8.45
N GLY A 222 -2.86 -19.51 7.42
CA GLY A 222 -3.33 -20.77 6.86
C GLY A 222 -2.16 -21.65 6.39
N PHE A 223 -1.17 -21.08 5.71
CA PHE A 223 0.05 -21.78 5.30
C PHE A 223 0.94 -22.18 6.47
N ILE A 224 1.06 -21.37 7.52
CA ILE A 224 1.81 -21.76 8.74
C ILE A 224 1.19 -23.02 9.36
N TYR A 225 -0.14 -23.07 9.47
CA TYR A 225 -0.83 -24.26 9.97
C TYR A 225 -0.77 -25.44 9.00
N ALA A 226 -0.81 -25.22 7.69
CA ALA A 226 -0.77 -26.31 6.70
C ALA A 226 0.60 -27.01 6.70
N SER A 227 1.66 -26.21 6.82
CA SER A 227 3.04 -26.68 6.74
C SER A 227 3.57 -27.25 8.05
N GLY A 228 2.99 -26.87 9.20
CA GLY A 228 3.53 -27.26 10.51
C GLY A 228 4.96 -26.74 10.74
N LEU A 229 5.26 -25.52 10.27
CA LEU A 229 6.61 -24.97 10.38
C LEU A 229 7.02 -24.68 11.83
N ASN A 230 8.33 -24.71 12.06
CA ASN A 230 9.00 -24.30 13.30
C ASN A 230 8.58 -25.09 14.56
N GLY A 231 8.14 -26.34 14.41
CA GLY A 231 7.76 -27.20 15.55
C GLY A 231 6.27 -27.16 15.90
N LEU A 232 5.47 -26.50 15.05
CA LEU A 232 4.01 -26.64 15.06
C LEU A 232 3.61 -27.93 14.34
N ALA A 233 2.66 -28.71 14.88
CA ALA A 233 2.08 -29.79 14.09
C ALA A 233 1.12 -29.21 13.03
N PRO A 234 1.03 -29.80 11.82
CA PRO A 234 0.03 -29.37 10.85
C PRO A 234 -1.39 -29.40 11.42
N ASP A 235 -2.16 -28.34 11.18
CA ASP A 235 -3.56 -28.21 11.61
C ASP A 235 -4.42 -27.75 10.43
N TYR A 236 -4.87 -28.72 9.63
CA TYR A 236 -5.64 -28.42 8.43
C TYR A 236 -7.04 -27.86 8.71
N LYS A 237 -7.57 -28.05 9.92
CA LYS A 237 -8.82 -27.40 10.33
C LYS A 237 -8.59 -25.89 10.42
N LYS A 238 -7.53 -25.47 11.10
CA LYS A 238 -7.16 -24.04 11.14
C LYS A 238 -6.74 -23.51 9.77
N THR A 239 -6.02 -24.29 8.96
CA THR A 239 -5.74 -23.92 7.56
C THR A 239 -7.01 -23.55 6.82
N HIS A 240 -8.02 -24.42 6.86
CA HIS A 240 -9.32 -24.15 6.24
C HIS A 240 -9.97 -22.89 6.83
N GLU A 241 -10.04 -22.75 8.15
CA GLU A 241 -10.64 -21.57 8.82
C GLU A 241 -10.01 -20.26 8.35
N TYR A 242 -8.68 -20.20 8.22
CA TYR A 242 -7.97 -18.99 7.81
C TYR A 242 -8.08 -18.71 6.30
N PHE A 243 -8.05 -19.73 5.45
CA PHE A 243 -8.32 -19.55 4.02
C PHE A 243 -9.77 -19.14 3.75
N ASP A 244 -10.74 -19.71 4.47
CA ASP A 244 -12.15 -19.31 4.42
C ASP A 244 -12.34 -17.86 4.83
N LYS A 245 -11.68 -17.43 5.92
CA LYS A 245 -11.69 -16.04 6.36
C LYS A 245 -11.09 -15.10 5.33
N ALA A 246 -9.98 -15.46 4.70
CA ALA A 246 -9.37 -14.68 3.61
C ALA A 246 -10.30 -14.58 2.39
N CYS A 247 -10.89 -15.70 1.98
CA CYS A 247 -11.82 -15.77 0.85
C CYS A 247 -13.06 -14.89 1.08
N LYS A 248 -13.71 -15.01 2.25
CA LYS A 248 -14.85 -14.16 2.65
C LYS A 248 -14.47 -12.69 2.79
N GLY A 249 -13.21 -12.41 3.10
CA GLY A 249 -12.62 -11.08 3.11
C GLY A 249 -12.39 -10.47 1.72
N GLY A 250 -12.60 -11.24 0.64
CA GLY A 250 -12.35 -10.80 -0.74
C GLY A 250 -10.90 -10.92 -1.18
N PHE A 251 -10.10 -11.76 -0.51
CA PHE A 251 -8.75 -12.10 -0.96
C PHE A 251 -8.78 -13.40 -1.76
N ASP A 252 -8.75 -13.27 -3.08
CA ASP A 252 -9.04 -14.36 -4.01
C ASP A 252 -8.08 -15.56 -3.91
N SER A 253 -6.83 -15.33 -3.49
CA SER A 253 -5.91 -16.43 -3.19
C SER A 253 -6.47 -17.36 -2.11
N GLY A 254 -7.12 -16.81 -1.08
CA GLY A 254 -7.76 -17.63 -0.05
C GLY A 254 -8.88 -18.52 -0.62
N CYS A 255 -9.64 -18.01 -1.58
CA CYS A 255 -10.65 -18.83 -2.27
C CYS A 255 -9.98 -19.91 -3.13
N HIS A 256 -8.92 -19.57 -3.87
CA HIS A 256 -8.14 -20.53 -4.64
C HIS A 256 -7.59 -21.66 -3.75
N ASP A 257 -6.98 -21.29 -2.62
CA ASP A 257 -6.36 -22.23 -1.69
C ASP A 257 -7.40 -23.15 -1.03
N LEU A 258 -8.61 -22.65 -0.72
CA LEU A 258 -9.75 -23.52 -0.34
C LEU A 258 -10.12 -24.50 -1.44
N GLY A 259 -10.15 -24.05 -2.69
CA GLY A 259 -10.42 -24.91 -3.84
C GLY A 259 -9.45 -26.10 -3.88
N LEU A 260 -8.16 -25.84 -3.66
CA LEU A 260 -7.13 -26.88 -3.60
C LEU A 260 -7.34 -27.84 -2.42
N LEU A 261 -7.70 -27.35 -1.22
CA LEU A 261 -8.02 -28.23 -0.09
C LEU A 261 -9.13 -29.23 -0.42
N TYR A 262 -10.17 -28.78 -1.12
CA TYR A 262 -11.31 -29.63 -1.52
C TYR A 262 -10.98 -30.59 -2.68
N ILE A 263 -10.06 -30.24 -3.58
CA ILE A 263 -9.55 -31.17 -4.62
C ILE A 263 -8.79 -32.32 -3.97
N ASP A 264 -7.91 -32.00 -3.02
CA ASP A 264 -6.98 -32.96 -2.43
C ASP A 264 -7.56 -33.68 -1.19
N GLY A 265 -8.68 -33.19 -0.66
CA GLY A 265 -9.28 -33.72 0.57
C GLY A 265 -8.43 -33.47 1.82
N ILE A 266 -7.70 -32.35 1.85
CA ILE A 266 -6.78 -31.99 2.94
C ILE A 266 -7.57 -31.24 4.02
N GLY A 267 -7.79 -31.89 5.16
CA GLY A 267 -8.54 -31.31 6.28
C GLY A 267 -10.05 -31.18 6.06
N VAL A 268 -10.53 -31.55 4.88
CA VAL A 268 -11.94 -31.56 4.47
C VAL A 268 -12.23 -32.82 3.65
N GLU A 269 -13.51 -33.21 3.57
CA GLU A 269 -13.91 -34.25 2.63
C GLU A 269 -13.71 -33.74 1.20
N LYS A 270 -13.05 -34.55 0.36
CA LYS A 270 -12.82 -34.23 -1.05
C LYS A 270 -14.16 -33.93 -1.74
N ASN A 271 -14.24 -32.78 -2.43
CA ASN A 271 -15.45 -32.36 -3.12
C ASN A 271 -15.14 -31.45 -4.32
N ASP A 272 -15.11 -32.04 -5.51
CA ASP A 272 -14.76 -31.33 -6.75
C ASP A 272 -15.77 -30.22 -7.11
N LEU A 273 -17.05 -30.37 -6.76
CA LEU A 273 -18.07 -29.34 -7.01
C LEU A 273 -17.86 -28.11 -6.13
N VAL A 274 -17.51 -28.31 -4.86
CA VAL A 274 -17.17 -27.21 -3.95
C VAL A 274 -15.89 -26.53 -4.40
N ALA A 275 -14.86 -27.30 -4.76
CA ALA A 275 -13.62 -26.76 -5.31
C ALA A 275 -13.86 -25.91 -6.56
N LEU A 276 -14.64 -26.42 -7.52
CA LEU A 276 -15.02 -25.72 -8.74
C LEU A 276 -15.66 -24.35 -8.45
N ASN A 277 -16.54 -24.26 -7.44
CA ASN A 277 -17.18 -23.01 -7.07
C ASN A 277 -16.19 -21.99 -6.50
N TYR A 278 -15.24 -22.43 -5.67
CA TYR A 278 -14.20 -21.56 -5.13
C TYR A 278 -13.29 -21.01 -6.24
N PHE A 279 -12.84 -21.86 -7.17
CA PHE A 279 -12.03 -21.42 -8.30
C PHE A 279 -12.81 -20.45 -9.21
N LYS A 280 -14.09 -20.73 -9.49
CA LYS A 280 -14.94 -19.83 -10.29
C LYS A 280 -15.08 -18.46 -9.65
N ASN A 281 -15.27 -18.40 -8.33
CA ASN A 281 -15.36 -17.14 -7.59
C ASN A 281 -14.05 -16.34 -7.73
N ALA A 282 -12.90 -16.95 -7.40
CA ALA A 282 -11.60 -16.29 -7.50
C ALA A 282 -11.29 -15.83 -8.94
N CYS A 283 -11.57 -16.67 -9.95
CA CYS A 283 -11.38 -16.31 -11.35
C CYS A 283 -12.27 -15.15 -11.79
N ALA A 284 -13.54 -15.12 -11.36
CA ALA A 284 -14.46 -14.03 -11.69
C ALA A 284 -13.99 -12.67 -11.14
N ASN A 285 -13.22 -12.67 -10.05
CA ASN A 285 -12.58 -11.46 -9.49
C ASN A 285 -11.23 -11.11 -10.15
N GLY A 286 -10.81 -11.87 -11.16
CA GLY A 286 -9.59 -11.64 -11.93
C GLY A 286 -8.35 -12.38 -11.40
N PHE A 287 -8.50 -13.32 -10.45
CA PHE A 287 -7.37 -14.09 -9.95
C PHE A 287 -6.94 -15.17 -10.94
N LYS A 288 -5.99 -14.79 -11.80
CA LYS A 288 -5.49 -15.61 -12.91
C LYS A 288 -5.14 -17.06 -12.55
N PRO A 289 -4.47 -17.37 -11.42
CA PRO A 289 -4.17 -18.76 -11.08
C PRO A 289 -5.41 -19.67 -11.00
N SER A 290 -6.55 -19.13 -10.54
CA SER A 290 -7.81 -19.88 -10.55
C SER A 290 -8.41 -20.04 -11.95
N CYS A 291 -8.31 -19.01 -12.80
CA CYS A 291 -8.76 -19.13 -14.19
C CYS A 291 -7.96 -20.19 -14.95
N ASP A 292 -6.63 -20.17 -14.79
CA ASP A 292 -5.73 -21.14 -15.43
C ASP A 292 -6.01 -22.55 -14.91
N PHE A 293 -6.25 -22.71 -13.59
CA PHE A 293 -6.62 -23.99 -13.00
C PHE A 293 -7.95 -24.52 -13.57
N LEU A 294 -8.96 -23.64 -13.75
CA LEU A 294 -10.25 -24.01 -14.33
C LEU A 294 -10.12 -24.46 -15.79
N GLU A 295 -9.28 -23.80 -16.58
CA GLU A 295 -9.04 -24.20 -17.96
C GLU A 295 -8.32 -25.55 -18.04
N LEU A 296 -7.23 -25.70 -17.27
CA LEU A 296 -6.38 -26.89 -17.32
C LEU A 296 -7.02 -28.13 -16.69
N TYR A 297 -7.71 -27.98 -15.56
CA TYR A 297 -8.24 -29.10 -14.79
C TYR A 297 -9.70 -29.41 -15.11
N TYR A 298 -10.51 -28.39 -15.41
CA TYR A 298 -11.95 -28.53 -15.64
C TYR A 298 -12.39 -28.25 -17.08
N GLY A 299 -11.49 -27.79 -17.96
CA GLY A 299 -11.84 -27.44 -19.34
C GLY A 299 -12.79 -26.24 -19.45
N VAL A 300 -12.87 -25.38 -18.44
CA VAL A 300 -13.76 -24.21 -18.42
C VAL A 300 -13.00 -22.99 -18.94
N ASN A 301 -13.49 -22.38 -20.02
CA ASN A 301 -12.84 -21.24 -20.68
C ASN A 301 -13.62 -19.94 -20.46
N PHE A 302 -12.96 -18.90 -19.95
CA PHE A 302 -13.52 -17.57 -19.72
C PHE A 302 -12.93 -16.62 -20.76
N LYS A 303 -13.66 -16.39 -21.86
CA LYS A 303 -13.29 -15.44 -22.92
C LYS A 303 -13.60 -14.00 -22.52
#